data_AF-A0A418IRC4-F1
#
_entry.id   AF-A0A418IRC4-F1
#
_cell.length_a   1.000
_cell.length_b   1.000
_cell.length_c   1.000
_cell.angle_alpha   90.00
_cell.angle_beta   90.00
_cell.angle_gamma   90.00
#
_symmetry.space_group_name_H-M   'P 1'
#
loop_
_entity.id
_entity.type
_entity.pdbx_description
1 polymer ?
#
loop_
_entity_poly.entity_id
_entity_poly.type
_entity_poly.pdbx_seq_one_letter_code
_entity_poly.pdbx_strand_id
1 'polypeptide(L)'
;METLLVKGKTYHIMGENLKCMYKNDLSKNYVSKRLLYGWTLHEACKAPRHYRLNDYRDVQKREQLKYSKMKNEQYKKLKHREDHPWLYDGTPQVHARSKYVADLMKNDIFPKVVK
;
A
#
# COMPACT_ATOMS: atom_id res chain seq x y z
N MET A 1 -18.29 22.48 13.94
CA MET A 1 -18.31 21.39 14.94
C MET A 1 -19.70 20.78 14.90
N GLU A 2 -19.80 19.46 14.82
CA GLU A 2 -21.09 18.78 14.86
C GLU A 2 -21.13 17.77 16.01
N THR A 3 -22.30 17.59 16.62
CA THR A 3 -22.50 16.66 17.73
C THR A 3 -23.50 15.59 17.36
N LEU A 4 -23.24 14.36 17.79
CA LEU A 4 -24.13 13.21 17.62
C LEU A 4 -24.35 12.53 18.96
N LEU A 5 -25.60 12.22 19.30
CA LEU A 5 -25.94 11.38 20.42
C LEU A 5 -26.29 9.98 19.90
N VAL A 6 -25.52 8.98 20.29
CA VAL A 6 -25.71 7.58 19.86
C VAL A 6 -25.59 6.65 21.06
N LYS A 7 -26.66 5.88 21.35
CA LYS A 7 -26.75 5.00 22.54
C LYS A 7 -26.33 5.69 23.85
N GLY A 8 -26.79 6.92 24.07
CA GLY A 8 -26.45 7.70 25.27
C GLY A 8 -25.00 8.22 25.32
N LYS A 9 -24.19 8.01 24.28
CA LYS A 9 -22.85 8.58 24.15
C LYS A 9 -22.87 9.78 23.21
N THR A 10 -22.24 10.87 23.63
CA THR A 10 -22.08 12.08 22.82
C THR A 10 -20.76 12.01 22.06
N TYR A 11 -20.82 12.13 20.75
CA TYR A 11 -19.66 12.20 19.86
C TYR A 11 -19.54 13.60 19.29
N HIS A 12 -18.31 14.14 19.31
CA HIS A 12 -18.00 15.44 18.73
C HIS A 12 -17.23 15.24 17.43
N ILE A 13 -17.85 15.57 16.30
CA ILE A 13 -17.21 15.57 14.98
C ILE A 13 -16.52 16.91 14.78
N MET A 14 -15.19 16.88 14.80
CA MET A 14 -14.34 18.06 14.70
C MET A 14 -13.16 17.80 13.76
N GLY A 15 -12.54 18.89 13.27
CA GLY A 15 -11.28 18.82 12.54
C GLY A 15 -11.32 17.93 11.30
N GLU A 16 -10.41 16.94 11.26
CA GLU A 16 -10.25 16.02 10.13
C GLU A 16 -11.50 15.17 9.87
N ASN A 17 -12.17 14.69 10.92
CA ASN A 17 -13.38 13.88 10.78
C ASN A 17 -14.50 14.67 10.11
N LEU A 18 -14.62 15.96 10.40
CA LEU A 18 -15.60 16.84 9.78
C LEU A 18 -15.29 17.05 8.28
N LYS A 19 -14.01 17.24 7.94
CA LYS A 19 -13.56 17.34 6.54
C LYS A 19 -13.84 16.06 5.76
N CYS A 20 -13.53 14.90 6.34
CA CYS A 20 -13.79 13.59 5.72
C CYS A 20 -15.29 13.36 5.53
N MET A 21 -16.12 13.76 6.49
CA MET A 21 -17.56 13.63 6.41
C MET A 21 -18.13 14.43 5.22
N TYR A 22 -17.73 15.69 5.05
CA TYR A 22 -18.12 16.48 3.88
C TYR A 22 -17.56 15.93 2.57
N LYS A 23 -16.28 15.52 2.56
CA LYS A 23 -15.64 14.95 1.35
C LYS A 23 -16.35 13.68 0.84
N ASN A 24 -16.89 12.88 1.76
CA ASN A 24 -17.54 11.62 1.44
C ASN A 24 -19.08 11.74 1.31
N ASP A 25 -19.62 12.97 1.31
CA ASP A 25 -21.06 13.27 1.27
C ASP A 25 -21.88 12.45 2.29
N LEU A 26 -21.36 12.39 3.51
CA LEU A 26 -21.96 11.65 4.62
C LEU A 26 -22.89 12.55 5.42
N SER A 27 -24.14 12.13 5.55
CA SER A 27 -25.09 12.76 6.48
C SER A 27 -24.79 12.34 7.93
N LYS A 28 -25.09 13.23 8.89
CA LYS A 28 -25.12 12.95 10.34
C LYS A 28 -25.82 11.63 10.68
N ASN A 29 -26.98 11.38 10.06
CA ASN A 29 -27.77 10.16 10.29
C ASN A 29 -27.03 8.91 9.82
N TYR A 30 -26.25 9.03 8.75
CA TYR A 30 -25.47 7.93 8.21
C TYR A 30 -24.25 7.62 9.10
N VAL A 31 -23.55 8.65 9.58
CA VAL A 31 -22.45 8.50 10.56
C VAL A 31 -22.98 7.89 11.87
N SER A 32 -24.15 8.32 12.35
CA SER A 32 -24.82 7.73 13.52
C SER A 32 -25.11 6.23 13.33
N LYS A 33 -25.66 5.83 12.18
CA LYS A 33 -25.85 4.41 11.83
C LYS A 33 -24.55 3.62 11.86
N ARG A 34 -23.46 4.17 11.30
CA ARG A 34 -22.14 3.53 11.37
C ARG A 34 -21.67 3.32 12.80
N LEU A 35 -21.79 4.33 13.65
CA LEU A 35 -21.45 4.21 15.08
C LEU A 35 -22.30 3.13 15.78
N LEU A 36 -23.59 2.99 15.43
CA LEU A 36 -24.45 1.91 15.92
C LEU A 36 -23.96 0.52 15.50
N TYR A 37 -23.43 0.39 14.28
CA TYR A 37 -22.87 -0.84 13.74
C TYR A 37 -21.43 -1.13 14.19
N GLY A 38 -20.91 -0.40 15.17
CA GLY A 38 -19.59 -0.67 15.77
C GLY A 38 -18.42 -0.05 15.01
N TRP A 39 -18.66 0.92 14.13
CA TRP A 39 -17.59 1.74 13.57
C TRP A 39 -17.05 2.68 14.65
N THR A 40 -15.74 2.95 14.60
CA THR A 40 -15.18 4.09 15.35
C THR A 40 -15.57 5.41 14.68
N LEU A 41 -15.53 6.52 15.43
CA LEU A 41 -15.85 7.85 14.89
C LEU A 41 -14.98 8.21 13.68
N HIS A 42 -13.68 7.91 13.77
CA HIS A 42 -12.73 8.20 12.70
C HIS A 42 -13.04 7.37 11.45
N GLU A 43 -13.18 6.04 11.59
CA GLU A 43 -13.54 5.17 10.46
C GLU A 43 -14.89 5.56 9.85
N ALA A 44 -15.87 5.93 10.69
CA ALA A 44 -17.21 6.26 10.24
C ALA A 44 -17.25 7.49 9.33
N CYS A 45 -16.42 8.49 9.62
CA CYS A 45 -16.29 9.70 8.81
C CYS A 45 -15.36 9.50 7.59
N LYS A 46 -14.30 8.70 7.73
CA LYS A 46 -13.27 8.53 6.69
C LYS A 46 -13.67 7.55 5.60
N ALA A 47 -14.46 6.53 5.91
CA ALA A 47 -14.85 5.54 4.92
C ALA A 47 -15.85 6.11 3.89
N PRO A 48 -15.71 5.79 2.59
CA PRO A 48 -16.64 6.24 1.56
C PRO A 48 -18.05 5.69 1.81
N ARG A 49 -19.06 6.32 1.21
CA ARG A 49 -20.45 5.85 1.27
C ARG A 49 -20.56 4.41 0.72
N HIS A 50 -21.50 3.64 1.25
CA HIS A 50 -21.78 2.24 0.84
C HIS A 50 -20.69 1.20 1.13
N TYR A 51 -19.67 1.52 1.94
CA TYR A 51 -18.73 0.51 2.44
C TYR A 51 -19.25 -0.23 3.67
N ARG A 52 -19.03 -1.55 3.70
CA ARG A 52 -19.15 -2.38 4.91
C ARG A 52 -17.91 -2.24 5.78
N LEU A 53 -18.05 -2.50 7.08
CA LEU A 53 -16.97 -2.31 8.05
C LEU A 53 -15.77 -3.23 7.75
N ASN A 54 -16.04 -4.51 7.51
CA ASN A 54 -15.01 -5.52 7.25
C ASN A 54 -14.25 -5.18 5.95
N ASP A 55 -14.98 -4.93 4.86
CA ASP A 55 -14.39 -4.56 3.57
C ASP A 55 -13.48 -3.32 3.70
N TYR A 56 -13.92 -2.31 4.45
CA TYR A 56 -13.12 -1.11 4.69
C TYR A 56 -11.81 -1.43 5.44
N ARG A 57 -11.89 -2.21 6.53
CA ARG A 57 -10.71 -2.61 7.31
C ARG A 57 -9.76 -3.50 6.51
N ASP A 58 -10.28 -4.39 5.67
CA ASP A 58 -9.47 -5.24 4.80
C ASP A 58 -8.74 -4.43 3.73
N VAL A 59 -9.40 -3.41 3.16
CA VAL A 59 -8.74 -2.45 2.26
C VAL A 59 -7.62 -1.72 3.00
N GLN A 60 -7.88 -1.17 4.19
CA GLN A 60 -6.85 -0.48 4.98
C GLN A 60 -5.66 -1.40 5.29
N LYS A 61 -5.92 -2.64 5.69
CA LYS A 61 -4.87 -3.64 5.96
C LYS A 61 -4.03 -3.95 4.73
N ARG A 62 -4.67 -4.13 3.56
CA ARG A 62 -3.96 -4.37 2.29
C ARG A 62 -3.08 -3.19 1.89
N GLU A 63 -3.58 -1.96 2.04
CA GLU A 63 -2.80 -0.75 1.74
C GLU A 63 -1.59 -0.60 2.67
N GLN A 64 -1.75 -0.88 3.96
CA GLN A 64 -0.63 -0.91 4.91
C GLN A 64 0.43 -1.96 4.54
N LEU A 65 0.01 -3.17 4.15
CA LEU A 65 0.92 -4.21 3.68
C LEU A 65 1.67 -3.81 2.41
N LYS A 66 0.98 -3.20 1.44
CA LYS A 66 1.62 -2.69 0.21
C LYS A 66 2.68 -1.64 0.54
N TYR A 67 2.33 -0.65 1.37
CA TYR A 67 3.26 0.39 1.78
C TYR A 67 4.49 -0.17 2.49
N SER A 68 4.29 -1.12 3.41
CA SER A 68 5.39 -1.81 4.10
C SER A 68 6.30 -2.58 3.14
N LYS A 69 5.72 -3.32 2.18
CA LYS A 69 6.49 -4.04 1.15
C LYS A 69 7.32 -3.08 0.31
N MET A 70 6.72 -2.00 -0.18
CA MET A 70 7.44 -0.99 -0.97
C MET A 70 8.60 -0.38 -0.18
N LYS A 71 8.38 -0.01 1.09
CA LYS A 71 9.43 0.54 1.96
C LYS A 71 10.57 -0.46 2.16
N ASN A 72 10.25 -1.73 2.38
CA ASN A 72 11.25 -2.79 2.52
C ASN A 72 12.03 -3.03 1.23
N GLU A 73 11.38 -2.99 0.07
CA GLU A 73 12.06 -3.11 -1.22
C GLU A 73 13.02 -1.95 -1.48
N GLN A 74 12.60 -0.71 -1.17
CA GLN A 74 13.48 0.45 -1.27
C GLN A 74 14.69 0.31 -0.35
N TYR A 75 14.48 -0.09 0.90
CA TYR A 75 15.57 -0.33 1.85
C TYR A 75 16.54 -1.41 1.34
N LYS A 76 16.02 -2.54 0.83
CA LYS A 76 16.86 -3.61 0.24
C LYS A 76 17.67 -3.10 -0.95
N LYS A 77 17.07 -2.29 -1.83
CA LYS A 77 17.77 -1.71 -2.99
C LYS A 77 18.89 -0.76 -2.57
N LEU A 78 18.64 0.09 -1.58
CA LEU A 78 19.65 1.01 -1.04
C LEU A 78 20.79 0.23 -0.40
N LYS A 79 20.47 -0.72 0.48
CA LYS A 79 21.46 -1.58 1.11
C LYS A 79 22.30 -2.36 0.09
N HIS A 80 21.67 -2.93 -0.94
CA HIS A 80 22.39 -3.63 -2.02
C HIS A 80 23.33 -2.69 -2.80
N ARG A 81 22.99 -1.42 -2.95
CA ARG A 81 23.88 -0.41 -3.55
C ARG A 81 25.06 -0.05 -2.64
N GLU A 82 24.84 0.00 -1.34
CA GLU A 82 25.88 0.25 -0.33
C GLU A 82 26.84 -0.95 -0.20
N ASP A 83 26.30 -2.17 -0.17
CA ASP A 83 27.08 -3.41 -0.03
C ASP A 83 27.81 -3.77 -1.34
N HIS A 84 27.26 -3.40 -2.51
CA HIS A 84 27.79 -3.72 -3.83
C HIS A 84 27.88 -2.49 -4.75
N PRO A 85 28.67 -1.46 -4.39
CA PRO A 85 28.75 -0.21 -5.15
C PRO A 85 29.29 -0.42 -6.58
N TRP A 86 30.19 -1.39 -6.77
CA TRP A 86 30.79 -1.74 -8.06
C TRP A 86 29.79 -2.19 -9.13
N LEU A 87 28.56 -2.57 -8.74
CA LEU A 87 27.48 -2.90 -9.67
C LEU A 87 26.76 -1.65 -10.22
N TYR A 88 26.97 -0.47 -9.61
CA TYR A 88 26.22 0.75 -9.88
C TYR A 88 27.10 1.96 -10.22
N ASP A 89 28.36 1.98 -9.79
CA ASP A 89 29.31 3.07 -10.01
C ASP A 89 29.98 3.05 -11.40
N GLY A 90 29.70 2.03 -12.21
CA GLY A 90 30.27 1.86 -13.53
C GLY A 90 31.67 1.24 -13.54
N THR A 91 32.11 0.64 -12.42
CA THR A 91 33.36 -0.11 -12.34
C THR A 91 33.39 -1.18 -13.44
N PRO A 92 34.35 -1.10 -14.39
CA PRO A 92 34.42 -2.05 -15.49
C PRO A 92 34.66 -3.46 -14.96
N GLN A 93 33.90 -4.43 -15.47
CA GLN A 93 34.12 -5.83 -15.13
C GLN A 93 35.47 -6.30 -15.68
N VAL A 94 36.42 -6.57 -14.77
CA VAL A 94 37.83 -6.91 -15.11
C VAL A 94 37.95 -8.26 -15.83
N HIS A 95 37.05 -9.20 -15.53
CA HIS A 95 37.09 -10.55 -16.09
C HIS A 95 36.01 -10.74 -17.16
N ALA A 96 36.46 -11.13 -18.36
CA ALA A 96 35.58 -11.60 -19.41
C ALA A 96 34.84 -12.88 -18.98
N ARG A 97 33.67 -13.11 -19.56
CA ARG A 97 32.95 -14.39 -19.41
C ARG A 97 33.80 -15.55 -19.94
N SER A 98 33.68 -16.72 -19.33
CA SER A 98 34.36 -17.91 -19.85
C SER A 98 33.83 -18.29 -21.23
N LYS A 99 34.66 -18.98 -22.02
CA LYS A 99 34.29 -19.46 -23.37
C LYS A 99 33.00 -20.28 -23.34
N TYR A 100 32.85 -21.14 -22.34
CA TYR A 100 31.66 -21.97 -22.15
C TYR A 100 30.39 -21.13 -21.94
N VAL A 101 30.43 -20.14 -21.04
CA VAL A 101 29.27 -19.27 -20.77
C VAL A 101 28.93 -18.41 -21.98
N ALA A 102 29.95 -17.89 -22.69
CA ALA A 102 29.73 -17.12 -23.92
C ALA A 102 29.06 -17.96 -25.02
N ASP A 103 29.44 -19.22 -25.15
CA ASP A 103 28.86 -20.14 -26.15
C ASP A 103 27.42 -20.53 -25.81
N LEU A 104 27.13 -20.83 -24.53
CA LEU A 104 25.76 -21.09 -24.06
C LEU A 104 24.83 -19.89 -24.30
N MET A 105 25.26 -18.66 -23.99
CA MET A 105 24.44 -17.47 -24.24
C MET A 105 24.16 -17.24 -25.73
N LYS A 106 25.08 -17.65 -26.60
CA LYS A 106 24.94 -17.51 -28.06
C LYS A 106 24.02 -18.58 -28.64
N ASN A 107 24.12 -19.82 -28.14
CA ASN A 107 23.53 -20.98 -28.79
C ASN A 107 22.31 -21.57 -28.07
N ASP A 108 22.22 -21.45 -26.75
CA ASP A 108 21.26 -22.15 -25.89
C ASP A 108 20.27 -21.23 -25.16
N ILE A 109 20.31 -19.92 -25.40
CA ILE A 109 19.42 -18.97 -24.70
C ILE A 109 17.93 -19.16 -25.10
N PHE A 110 17.67 -19.81 -26.24
CA PHE A 110 16.35 -20.26 -26.67
C PHE A 110 16.46 -21.67 -27.29
N PRO A 111 15.54 -22.60 -26.97
CA PRO A 111 15.50 -23.88 -27.66
C PRO A 111 15.28 -23.66 -29.16
N LYS A 112 16.22 -24.13 -29.98
CA LYS A 112 16.09 -24.07 -31.44
C LYS A 112 15.11 -25.15 -31.87
N VAL A 113 13.92 -24.75 -32.30
CA VAL A 113 12.95 -25.66 -32.90
C VAL A 113 13.56 -26.23 -34.17
N VAL A 114 13.79 -27.54 -34.20
CA VAL A 114 14.21 -28.28 -35.40
C VAL A 114 13.01 -28.28 -36.35
N LYS A 115 13.16 -27.65 -37.52
CA LYS A 115 12.16 -27.71 -38.61
C LYS A 115 12.26 -29.01 -39.37
#